data_AF-A0A523N123-F1
#
_entry.id   AF-A0A523N123-F1
#
_cell.length_a   1.000
_cell.length_b   1.000
_cell.length_c   1.000
_cell.angle_alpha   90.00
_cell.angle_beta   90.00
_cell.angle_gamma   90.00
#
_symmetry.space_group_name_H-M   'P 1'
#
loop_
_entity.id
_entity.type
_entity.pdbx_description
1 polymer ?
#
loop_
_entity_poly.entity_id
_entity_poly.type
_entity_poly.pdbx_seq_one_letter_code
_entity_poly.pdbx_strand_id
1 'polypeptide(L)'
;MKNKRKEELNSKWKQLAKKAVTDDVFRKRLAKNPITVMKEHDLHLAEGIEARLEAGYEIKLFTKQDTAEELREEVKWWKVRVDMIREFGRDFELTSGTIAAPAEEEGEEPFHAAKGK
;
A
#
# COMPACT_ATOMS: atom_id res chain seq x y z
N MET A 1 -3.53 27.70 15.85
CA MET A 1 -3.78 26.26 16.04
C MET A 1 -3.72 25.50 14.71
N LYS A 2 -2.60 25.56 13.98
CA LYS A 2 -2.49 24.99 12.61
C LYS A 2 -2.06 23.52 12.53
N ASN A 3 -1.64 22.91 13.65
CA ASN A 3 -1.02 21.57 13.64
C ASN A 3 -1.95 20.41 14.04
N LYS A 4 -3.05 20.67 14.74
CA LYS A 4 -3.86 19.61 15.37
C LYS A 4 -4.42 18.62 14.36
N ARG A 5 -4.95 19.12 13.23
CA ARG A 5 -5.49 18.27 12.16
C ARG A 5 -4.42 17.40 11.50
N LYS A 6 -3.24 17.98 11.22
CA LYS A 6 -2.10 17.25 10.66
C LYS A 6 -1.59 16.17 11.61
N GLU A 7 -1.56 16.43 12.91
CA GLU A 7 -1.19 15.46 13.94
C GLU A 7 -2.19 14.30 14.02
N GLU A 8 -3.49 14.59 13.97
CA GLU A 8 -4.55 13.56 13.95
C GLU A 8 -4.44 12.67 12.71
N LEU A 9 -4.28 13.26 11.53
CA LEU A 9 -4.07 12.51 10.28
C LEU A 9 -2.82 11.63 10.36
N ASN A 10 -1.72 12.14 10.89
CA ASN A 10 -0.48 11.38 11.01
C ASN A 10 -0.60 10.23 12.03
N SER A 11 -1.30 10.44 13.14
CA SER A 11 -1.55 9.41 14.15
C SER A 11 -2.37 8.25 13.56
N LYS A 12 -3.49 8.56 12.92
CA LYS A 12 -4.34 7.55 12.25
C LYS A 12 -3.60 6.83 11.13
N TRP A 13 -2.85 7.58 10.32
CA TRP A 13 -2.00 7.02 9.27
C TRP A 13 -1.01 6.00 9.82
N LYS A 14 -0.31 6.31 10.92
CA LYS A 14 0.65 5.38 11.53
C LYS A 14 -0.02 4.09 12.00
N GLN A 15 -1.21 4.16 12.57
CA GLN A 15 -1.96 2.95 12.97
C GLN A 15 -2.34 2.10 11.75
N LEU A 16 -2.84 2.75 10.70
CA LEU A 16 -3.21 2.09 9.45
C LEU A 16 -1.99 1.46 8.74
N ALA A 17 -0.87 2.18 8.69
CA ALA A 17 0.38 1.70 8.13
C ALA A 17 0.92 0.49 8.89
N LYS A 18 0.90 0.52 10.24
CA LYS A 18 1.28 -0.65 11.06
C LYS A 18 0.43 -1.87 10.71
N LYS A 19 -0.89 -1.70 10.58
CA LYS A 19 -1.79 -2.78 10.17
C LYS A 19 -1.44 -3.30 8.77
N ALA A 20 -1.16 -2.42 7.81
CA ALA A 20 -0.77 -2.80 6.45
C ALA A 20 0.58 -3.53 6.37
N VAL A 21 1.47 -3.34 7.34
CA VAL A 21 2.72 -4.11 7.41
C VAL A 21 2.47 -5.55 7.89
N THR A 22 1.50 -5.76 8.79
CA THR A 22 1.23 -7.06 9.39
C THR A 22 0.12 -7.86 8.72
N ASP A 23 -0.77 -7.20 7.99
CA ASP A 23 -1.95 -7.80 7.35
C ASP A 23 -1.87 -7.62 5.83
N ASP A 24 -1.45 -8.70 5.17
CA ASP A 24 -1.22 -8.78 3.73
C ASP A 24 -2.50 -8.54 2.90
N VAL A 25 -3.63 -9.06 3.38
CA VAL A 25 -4.94 -8.90 2.72
C VAL A 25 -5.37 -7.44 2.81
N PHE A 26 -5.24 -6.85 3.99
CA PHE A 26 -5.50 -5.43 4.21
C PHE A 26 -4.59 -4.55 3.35
N ARG A 27 -3.28 -4.85 3.29
CA ARG A 27 -2.33 -4.12 2.44
C ARG A 27 -2.74 -4.12 0.97
N LYS A 28 -3.08 -5.29 0.41
CA LYS A 28 -3.52 -5.42 -0.99
C LYS A 28 -4.80 -4.62 -1.25
N ARG A 29 -5.74 -4.64 -0.31
CA ARG A 29 -6.98 -3.83 -0.39
C ARG A 29 -6.67 -2.33 -0.33
N LEU A 30 -5.77 -1.93 0.57
CA LEU A 30 -5.31 -0.55 0.73
C LEU A 30 -4.59 -0.05 -0.54
N ALA A 31 -3.75 -0.87 -1.17
CA ALA A 31 -3.06 -0.51 -2.41
C ALA A 31 -4.01 -0.30 -3.60
N LYS A 32 -5.09 -1.10 -3.69
CA LYS A 32 -6.07 -0.98 -4.78
C LYS A 32 -6.97 0.23 -4.66
N ASN A 33 -7.40 0.57 -3.44
CA ASN A 33 -8.35 1.67 -3.19
C ASN A 33 -8.01 2.43 -1.91
N PRO A 34 -6.90 3.18 -1.85
CA PRO A 34 -6.44 3.76 -0.60
C PRO A 34 -7.39 4.79 -0.02
N ILE A 35 -8.05 5.61 -0.84
CA ILE A 35 -9.00 6.62 -0.35
C ILE A 35 -10.18 5.97 0.39
N THR A 36 -10.76 4.91 -0.19
CA THR A 36 -11.88 4.19 0.42
C THR A 36 -11.45 3.53 1.73
N VAL A 37 -10.33 2.82 1.72
CA VAL A 37 -9.86 2.10 2.92
C VAL A 37 -9.44 3.06 4.03
N MET A 38 -8.79 4.18 3.69
CA MET A 38 -8.47 5.22 4.68
C MET A 38 -9.73 5.83 5.29
N LYS A 39 -10.77 6.07 4.48
CA LYS A 39 -12.07 6.56 4.97
C LYS A 39 -12.71 5.61 5.98
N GLU A 40 -12.67 4.30 5.73
CA GLU A 40 -13.16 3.26 6.67
C GLU A 40 -12.43 3.28 8.02
N HIS A 41 -11.23 3.87 8.08
CA HIS A 41 -10.40 4.02 9.27
C HIS A 41 -10.35 5.46 9.80
N ASP A 42 -11.44 6.22 9.60
CA ASP A 42 -11.61 7.59 10.07
C ASP A 42 -10.60 8.61 9.51
N LEU A 43 -9.88 8.28 8.44
CA LEU A 43 -9.05 9.21 7.66
C LEU A 43 -9.90 9.77 6.53
N HIS A 44 -10.50 10.93 6.80
CA HIS A 44 -11.36 11.64 5.86
C HIS A 44 -10.61 12.79 5.20
N LEU A 45 -10.88 13.00 3.91
CA LEU A 45 -10.46 14.20 3.19
C LEU A 45 -11.14 15.42 3.83
N ALA A 46 -10.45 16.56 3.90
CA ALA A 46 -11.09 17.82 4.29
C ALA A 46 -12.20 18.22 3.32
N GLU A 47 -13.18 18.95 3.86
CA GLU A 47 -14.18 19.60 3.03
C GLU A 47 -13.50 20.52 2.01
N GLY A 48 -13.88 20.35 0.74
CA GLY A 48 -13.28 21.07 -0.38
C GLY A 48 -12.14 20.33 -1.09
N ILE A 49 -11.73 19.15 -0.58
CA ILE A 49 -10.85 18.22 -1.30
C ILE A 49 -11.71 17.11 -1.92
N GLU A 50 -11.56 16.89 -3.21
CA GLU A 50 -12.22 15.81 -3.94
C GLU A 50 -11.16 14.81 -4.44
N ALA A 51 -11.41 13.51 -4.26
CA ALA A 51 -10.55 12.47 -4.79
C ALA A 51 -11.29 11.70 -5.88
N ARG A 52 -10.63 11.47 -7.02
CA ARG A 52 -11.15 10.61 -8.10
C ARG A 52 -10.14 9.54 -8.44
N LEU A 53 -10.64 8.31 -8.59
CA LEU A 53 -9.89 7.19 -9.14
C LEU A 53 -9.98 7.24 -10.67
N GLU A 54 -8.86 7.33 -11.35
CA GLU A 54 -8.74 7.30 -12.80
C GLU A 54 -8.22 5.95 -13.30
N ALA A 55 -8.19 5.79 -14.63
CA ALA A 55 -7.67 4.61 -15.29
C ALA A 55 -6.24 4.28 -14.81
N GLY A 56 -5.96 2.99 -14.60
CA GLY A 56 -4.65 2.54 -14.10
C GLY A 56 -4.46 2.68 -12.58
N TYR A 57 -5.55 2.77 -11.81
CA TYR A 57 -5.55 2.90 -10.35
C TYR A 57 -4.84 4.18 -9.86
N GLU A 58 -4.82 5.22 -10.69
CA GLU A 58 -4.27 6.52 -10.31
C GLU A 58 -5.31 7.32 -9.54
N ILE A 59 -4.92 7.93 -8.42
CA ILE A 59 -5.80 8.80 -7.64
C ILE A 59 -5.38 10.24 -7.85
N LYS A 60 -6.29 11.03 -8.39
CA LYS A 60 -6.14 12.47 -8.50
C LYS A 60 -6.92 13.18 -7.40
N LEU A 61 -6.22 14.09 -6.72
CA LEU A 61 -6.77 14.96 -5.71
C LEU A 61 -6.99 16.34 -6.31
N PHE A 62 -8.21 16.84 -6.19
CA PHE A 62 -8.63 18.14 -6.66
C PHE A 62 -8.99 19.02 -5.47
N THR A 63 -8.69 20.31 -5.56
CA THR A 63 -9.24 21.32 -4.67
C THR A 63 -9.96 22.37 -5.47
N LYS A 64 -10.98 22.99 -4.86
CA LYS A 64 -11.63 24.16 -5.46
C LYS A 64 -10.60 25.27 -5.64
N GLN A 65 -10.59 25.92 -6.81
CA GLN A 65 -9.76 27.11 -7.04
C GLN A 65 -10.08 28.15 -5.95
N ASP A 66 -9.05 28.81 -5.40
CA ASP A 66 -9.10 29.65 -4.19
C ASP A 66 -9.04 28.93 -2.83
N THR A 67 -8.48 27.71 -2.79
CA THR A 67 -8.32 26.99 -1.52
C THR A 67 -7.23 27.60 -0.62
N ALA A 68 -7.54 27.72 0.68
CA ALA A 68 -6.63 28.13 1.74
C ALA A 68 -5.36 27.29 1.79
N GLU A 69 -4.26 27.88 2.25
CA GLU A 69 -2.94 27.24 2.34
C GLU A 69 -2.97 25.91 3.11
N GLU A 70 -3.74 25.84 4.20
CA GLU A 70 -3.94 24.60 4.99
C GLU A 70 -4.50 23.45 4.15
N LEU A 71 -5.45 23.73 3.24
CA LEU A 71 -6.02 22.69 2.37
C LEU A 71 -5.00 22.24 1.32
N ARG A 72 -4.12 23.14 0.85
CA ARG A 72 -3.02 22.77 -0.06
C ARG A 72 -2.00 21.88 0.63
N GLU A 73 -1.67 22.15 1.90
CA GLU A 73 -0.77 21.30 2.68
C GLU A 73 -1.37 19.92 2.95
N GLU A 74 -2.66 19.85 3.26
CA GLU A 74 -3.36 18.57 3.44
C GLU A 74 -3.37 17.76 2.14
N VAL A 75 -3.62 18.39 0.98
CA VAL A 75 -3.54 17.72 -0.33
C VAL A 75 -2.16 17.15 -0.60
N LYS A 76 -1.09 17.93 -0.33
CA LYS A 76 0.29 17.43 -0.45
C LYS A 76 0.53 16.24 0.46
N TRP A 77 0.01 16.30 1.69
CA TRP A 77 0.11 15.20 2.64
C TRP A 77 -0.57 13.94 2.11
N TRP A 78 -1.80 14.05 1.60
CA TRP A 78 -2.55 12.95 1.00
C TRP A 78 -1.84 12.37 -0.22
N LYS A 79 -1.36 13.23 -1.14
CA LYS A 79 -0.65 12.80 -2.35
C LYS A 79 0.54 11.92 -2.00
N VAL A 80 1.41 12.38 -1.09
CA VAL A 80 2.59 11.62 -0.65
C VAL A 80 2.20 10.26 -0.08
N ARG A 81 1.13 10.17 0.72
CA ARG A 81 0.73 8.90 1.35
C ARG A 81 0.13 7.93 0.34
N VAL A 82 -0.69 8.42 -0.59
CA VAL A 82 -1.26 7.60 -1.66
C VAL A 82 -0.17 7.05 -2.58
N ASP A 83 0.83 7.87 -2.94
CA ASP A 83 2.01 7.40 -3.68
C ASP A 83 2.76 6.31 -2.91
N MET A 84 3.01 6.52 -1.61
CA MET A 84 3.71 5.55 -0.76
C MET A 84 2.96 4.22 -0.63
N ILE A 85 1.63 4.25 -0.51
CA ILE A 85 0.79 3.05 -0.48
C ILE A 85 0.89 2.28 -1.81
N ARG A 86 0.88 3.01 -2.93
CA ARG A 86 0.94 2.43 -4.27
C ARG A 86 2.31 1.79 -4.53
N GLU A 87 3.39 2.42 -4.08
CA GLU A 87 4.73 1.84 -4.11
C GLU A 87 4.81 0.59 -3.23
N PHE A 88 4.36 0.68 -1.97
CA PHE A 88 4.33 -0.43 -1.02
C PHE A 88 3.50 -1.64 -1.51
N GLY A 89 2.43 -1.40 -2.27
CA GLY A 89 1.65 -2.44 -2.92
C GLY A 89 2.38 -3.12 -4.09
N ARG A 90 3.14 -2.36 -4.88
CA ARG A 90 3.89 -2.85 -6.06
C ARG A 90 5.13 -3.66 -5.68
N ASP A 91 5.88 -3.22 -4.66
CA ASP A 91 7.06 -3.95 -4.16
C ASP A 91 6.71 -5.39 -3.76
N PHE A 92 5.49 -5.63 -3.29
CA PHE A 92 5.06 -6.97 -2.92
C PHE A 92 4.68 -7.87 -4.11
N GLU A 93 4.18 -7.30 -5.21
CA GLU A 93 3.96 -8.08 -6.44
C GLU A 93 5.28 -8.51 -7.07
N LEU A 94 6.33 -7.68 -6.96
CA LEU A 94 7.68 -8.04 -7.41
C LEU A 94 8.33 -9.12 -6.53
N THR A 95 8.15 -9.09 -5.20
CA THR A 95 8.66 -10.16 -4.32
C THR A 95 7.84 -11.45 -4.42
N SER A 96 6.55 -11.38 -4.76
CA SER A 96 5.71 -12.57 -4.99
C SER A 96 5.95 -13.23 -6.36
N GLY A 97 6.54 -12.50 -7.31
CA GLY A 97 6.85 -12.98 -8.66
C GLY A 97 8.21 -13.68 -8.82
N THR A 98 9.06 -13.68 -7.79
CA THR A 98 10.36 -14.37 -7.81
C THR A 98 10.61 -15.06 -6.47
N ILE A 99 9.85 -16.11 -6.19
CA ILE A 99 10.38 -17.23 -5.41
C ILE A 99 10.22 -18.44 -6.31
N ALA A 100 11.06 -18.53 -7.34
CA ALA A 100 11.42 -19.83 -7.87
C ALA A 100 12.04 -20.56 -6.69
N ALA A 101 11.30 -21.53 -6.13
CA ALA A 101 11.85 -22.47 -5.17
C ALA A 101 13.18 -23.00 -5.76
N PRO A 102 14.31 -22.97 -5.02
CA PRO A 102 15.42 -23.81 -5.42
C PRO A 102 14.85 -25.23 -5.44
N ALA A 103 14.91 -25.87 -6.62
CA ALA A 103 14.55 -27.26 -6.76
C ALA A 103 15.31 -28.04 -5.70
N GLU A 104 14.57 -28.60 -4.74
CA GLU A 104 15.06 -29.69 -3.92
C GLU A 104 15.23 -30.87 -4.88
N GLU A 105 16.42 -30.99 -5.44
CA GLU A 105 16.85 -32.20 -6.14
C GLU A 105 17.08 -33.25 -5.05
N GLU A 106 15.98 -33.87 -4.61
CA GLU A 106 15.99 -35.17 -3.95
C GLU A 106 16.54 -36.19 -4.96
N GLY A 107 17.87 -36.26 -5.04
CA GLY A 107 18.60 -37.34 -5.69
C GLY A 107 18.89 -38.44 -4.68
N GLU A 108 17.95 -39.37 -4.56
CA GLU A 108 18.03 -40.60 -3.78
C GLU A 108 19.31 -41.42 -4.06
N GLU A 109 19.74 -42.13 -3.02
CA GLU A 109 20.94 -42.97 -2.91
C GLU A 109 21.01 -44.08 -3.97
N PRO A 110 22.19 -44.41 -4.56
CA PRO A 110 22.34 -45.65 -5.29
C PRO A 110 22.83 -46.75 -4.35
N PHE A 111 21.90 -47.55 -3.82
CA PHE A 111 22.21 -48.92 -3.42
C PHE A 111 21.33 -49.88 -4.23
N HIS A 112 21.91 -50.60 -5.18
CA HIS A 112 21.75 -52.06 -5.27
C HIS A 112 22.68 -52.66 -6.34
N ALA A 113 23.49 -53.60 -5.88
CA ALA A 113 24.29 -54.51 -6.67
C ALA A 113 23.41 -55.48 -7.50
N ALA A 114 23.86 -55.86 -8.69
CA ALA A 114 23.49 -57.13 -9.33
C ALA A 114 24.56 -57.64 -10.32
N LYS A 115 24.86 -58.93 -10.16
CA LYS A 115 25.80 -59.83 -10.85
C LYS A 115 25.60 -59.99 -12.37
N GLY A 116 26.69 -60.46 -13.01
CA GLY A 116 26.69 -61.31 -14.23
C GLY A 116 27.38 -60.61 -15.40
N LYS A 117 28.44 -61.14 -16.03
CA LYS A 117 28.72 -62.52 -16.43
C LYS A 117 30.21 -62.68 -16.69
#